data_AF-A0A953UF74-F1
#
_entry.id   AF-A0A953UF74-F1
#
_cell.length_a   1.000
_cell.length_b   1.000
_cell.length_c   1.000
_cell.angle_alpha   90.00
_cell.angle_beta   90.00
_cell.angle_gamma   90.00
#
_symmetry.space_group_name_H-M   'P 1'
#
loop_
_entity.id
_entity.type
_entity.pdbx_description
1 polymer ?
#
loop_
_entity_poly.entity_id
_entity_poly.type
_entity_poly.pdbx_seq_one_letter_code
_entity_poly.pdbx_strand_id
1 'polypeptide(L)'
;MFRFRWWLLCAALALGPSLEATPPLSTIADVLFTADGNRFNGLMTISCQSFQASDASNVAAEVKRVQITNGILYVQLIPTTDARTPAIYTVQYNGNSNVVYGETWAVPPSLIALRVADVRLAPGSVTGSAPPSSSISVQISDVTGLQNALNVRPVAGTGFTVSRAAVINSNGSIDGATGNLSDCLHVDGTSGACGTGGSGTSPVTFVDGEVPSGTLDGSNAAFTLSSAPNPPASLEIFRNGLLLRPGGDYSLSSNALTFLAGAAPQPGDALLASYRVSVVLSGIGFVDGETPSGVMNGVNTSFTLSQIPNPAASLAVFRNGIRLKPGLDYTSSNNTITFVTASMPQSGDVVLCAYRVAQ
;
A
#
# COMPACT_ATOMS: atom_id res chain seq x y z
N MET A 1 10.92 80.32 -56.20
CA MET A 1 11.00 81.68 -55.63
C MET A 1 10.12 81.72 -54.38
N PHE A 2 10.73 82.01 -53.21
CA PHE A 2 10.14 82.59 -51.98
C PHE A 2 8.91 81.89 -51.33
N ARG A 3 8.67 81.85 -50.00
CA ARG A 3 9.30 82.47 -48.83
C ARG A 3 8.82 81.80 -47.54
N PHE A 4 9.71 81.83 -46.56
CA PHE A 4 9.54 81.72 -45.11
C PHE A 4 8.53 82.75 -44.55
N ARG A 5 7.83 82.43 -43.43
CA ARG A 5 7.64 83.21 -42.16
C ARG A 5 6.40 82.70 -41.38
N TRP A 6 6.51 82.11 -40.20
CA TRP A 6 6.77 82.64 -38.83
C TRP A 6 5.58 83.36 -38.13
N TRP A 7 4.94 82.60 -37.22
CA TRP A 7 4.40 82.89 -35.87
C TRP A 7 3.31 83.95 -35.65
N LEU A 8 2.24 83.55 -34.94
CA LEU A 8 1.88 84.09 -33.61
C LEU A 8 0.69 83.31 -32.99
N LEU A 9 0.87 82.88 -31.74
CA LEU A 9 -0.18 82.37 -30.84
C LEU A 9 -1.18 83.47 -30.49
N CYS A 10 -2.46 83.13 -30.42
CA CYS A 10 -3.48 83.81 -29.60
C CYS A 10 -4.40 82.74 -28.99
N ALA A 11 -4.35 82.63 -27.66
CA ALA A 11 -5.21 81.78 -26.87
C ALA A 11 -6.58 82.45 -26.67
N ALA A 12 -7.65 81.79 -27.12
CA ALA A 12 -9.02 82.18 -26.82
C ALA A 12 -9.56 81.25 -25.71
N LEU A 13 -9.82 81.84 -24.53
CA LEU A 13 -10.57 81.21 -23.45
C LEU A 13 -12.00 80.92 -23.93
N ALA A 14 -12.37 79.64 -23.99
CA ALA A 14 -13.76 79.21 -24.11
C ALA A 14 -14.27 78.80 -22.71
N LEU A 15 -15.05 79.67 -22.06
CA LEU A 15 -15.92 79.28 -20.95
C LEU A 15 -17.09 78.46 -21.52
N GLY A 16 -16.94 77.14 -21.53
CA GLY A 16 -18.05 76.21 -21.76
C GLY A 16 -18.89 76.04 -20.49
N PRO A 17 -20.20 75.81 -20.58
CA PRO A 17 -21.04 75.56 -19.42
C PRO A 17 -20.55 74.29 -18.71
N SER A 18 -20.24 74.39 -17.42
CA SER A 18 -20.07 73.23 -16.56
C SER A 18 -21.42 72.54 -16.45
N LEU A 19 -21.66 71.54 -17.30
CA LEU A 19 -22.65 70.51 -17.05
C LEU A 19 -22.19 69.80 -15.77
N GLU A 20 -22.75 70.20 -14.62
CA GLU A 20 -22.62 69.45 -13.39
C GLU A 20 -23.24 68.07 -13.63
N ALA A 21 -22.39 67.09 -13.91
CA ALA A 21 -22.81 65.71 -14.08
C ALA A 21 -23.29 65.20 -12.73
N THR A 22 -24.59 64.92 -12.61
CA THR A 22 -25.12 64.22 -11.44
C THR A 22 -24.60 62.78 -11.46
N PRO A 23 -24.15 62.23 -10.32
CA PRO A 23 -23.67 60.86 -10.26
C PRO A 23 -24.70 59.86 -10.80
N PRO A 24 -24.27 58.80 -11.51
CA PRO A 24 -25.19 57.77 -11.96
C PRO A 24 -25.90 57.10 -10.78
N LEU A 25 -27.18 56.77 -10.95
CA LEU A 25 -28.01 56.14 -9.92
C LEU A 25 -28.50 54.76 -10.40
N SER A 26 -28.44 53.78 -9.51
CA SER A 26 -29.10 52.47 -9.66
C SER A 26 -30.39 52.44 -8.84
N THR A 27 -31.44 51.86 -9.41
CA THR A 27 -32.73 51.69 -8.74
C THR A 27 -32.78 50.32 -8.06
N ILE A 28 -33.10 50.29 -6.76
CA ILE A 28 -33.45 49.09 -6.01
C ILE A 28 -34.96 49.11 -5.75
N ALA A 29 -35.65 48.08 -6.21
CA ALA A 29 -37.09 47.93 -6.03
C ALA A 29 -37.45 46.48 -5.67
N ASP A 30 -38.18 46.30 -4.58
CA ASP A 30 -38.52 44.96 -4.08
C ASP A 30 -39.79 44.96 -3.20
N VAL A 31 -40.26 43.77 -2.84
CA VAL A 31 -41.33 43.57 -1.86
C VAL A 31 -40.78 42.83 -0.63
N LEU A 32 -40.78 43.53 0.50
CA LEU A 32 -40.27 43.05 1.78
C LEU A 32 -41.38 42.42 2.62
N PHE A 33 -41.02 41.32 3.28
CA PHE A 33 -41.91 40.54 4.15
C PHE A 33 -41.28 40.38 5.54
N THR A 34 -42.11 40.23 6.57
CA THR A 34 -41.72 39.80 7.91
C THR A 34 -41.49 38.28 7.91
N ALA A 35 -40.85 37.76 8.97
CA ALA A 35 -40.62 36.31 9.10
C ALA A 35 -41.92 35.49 9.09
N ASP A 36 -43.02 36.06 9.57
CA ASP A 36 -44.36 35.44 9.55
C ASP A 36 -45.06 35.54 8.18
N GLY A 37 -44.38 36.02 7.13
CA GLY A 37 -44.90 36.12 5.76
C GLY A 37 -45.80 37.34 5.48
N ASN A 38 -46.03 38.22 6.46
CA ASN A 38 -46.78 39.46 6.26
C ASN A 38 -45.93 40.52 5.57
N ARG A 39 -46.56 41.49 4.89
CA ARG A 39 -45.83 42.60 4.25
C ARG A 39 -45.20 43.51 5.31
N PHE A 40 -43.92 43.82 5.14
CA PHE A 40 -43.19 44.70 6.06
C PHE A 40 -43.75 46.13 5.99
N ASN A 41 -43.94 46.77 7.14
CA ASN A 41 -44.31 48.18 7.25
C ASN A 41 -43.40 48.82 8.31
N GLY A 42 -42.74 49.91 7.96
CA GLY A 42 -41.78 50.55 8.84
C GLY A 42 -40.86 51.51 8.10
N LEU A 43 -39.81 51.96 8.79
CA LEU A 43 -38.83 52.89 8.24
C LEU A 43 -37.52 52.17 7.97
N MET A 44 -36.98 52.31 6.76
CA MET A 44 -35.63 51.85 6.43
C MET A 44 -34.66 53.03 6.43
N THR A 45 -33.55 52.89 7.14
CA THR A 45 -32.49 53.88 7.19
C THR A 45 -31.27 53.36 6.46
N ILE A 46 -30.81 54.05 5.43
CA ILE A 46 -29.64 53.73 4.62
C ILE A 46 -28.57 54.78 4.91
N SER A 47 -27.36 54.38 5.25
CA SER A 47 -26.24 55.28 5.51
C SER A 47 -24.99 54.90 4.72
N CYS A 48 -24.23 55.89 4.28
CA CYS A 48 -22.90 55.70 3.71
C CYS A 48 -21.91 56.71 4.31
N GLN A 49 -20.62 56.33 4.31
CA GLN A 49 -19.53 57.30 4.46
C GLN A 49 -19.30 58.04 3.13
N SER A 50 -18.44 59.06 3.14
CA SER A 50 -18.07 59.76 1.91
C SER A 50 -17.24 58.87 1.00
N PHE A 51 -17.47 58.92 -0.31
CA PHE A 51 -16.71 58.17 -1.32
C PHE A 51 -16.72 58.88 -2.67
N GLN A 52 -15.86 58.48 -3.60
CA GLN A 52 -15.84 58.96 -4.97
C GLN A 52 -16.51 57.96 -5.91
N ALA A 53 -17.55 58.40 -6.61
CA ALA A 53 -18.31 57.60 -7.58
C ALA A 53 -17.50 57.33 -8.88
N SER A 54 -18.02 56.48 -9.77
CA SER A 54 -17.31 56.07 -11.00
C SER A 54 -16.99 57.23 -11.94
N ASP A 55 -17.85 58.25 -11.97
CA ASP A 55 -17.73 59.49 -12.72
C ASP A 55 -16.79 60.53 -12.06
N ALA A 56 -16.11 60.17 -10.97
CA ALA A 56 -15.26 61.02 -10.13
C ALA A 56 -16.00 62.04 -9.23
N SER A 57 -17.34 62.00 -9.20
CA SER A 57 -18.13 62.84 -8.30
C SER A 57 -17.88 62.47 -6.83
N ASN A 58 -17.71 63.47 -5.98
CA ASN A 58 -17.53 63.28 -4.54
C ASN A 58 -18.89 63.16 -3.85
N VAL A 59 -19.16 62.00 -3.26
CA VAL A 59 -20.36 61.71 -2.48
C VAL A 59 -20.05 61.98 -1.00
N ALA A 60 -20.82 62.85 -0.36
CA ALA A 60 -20.69 63.12 1.06
C ALA A 60 -21.27 61.96 1.90
N ALA A 61 -20.83 61.84 3.16
CA ALA A 61 -21.47 60.92 4.09
C ALA A 61 -22.92 61.36 4.33
N GLU A 62 -23.87 60.45 4.17
CA GLU A 62 -25.30 60.77 4.20
C GLU A 62 -26.10 59.64 4.87
N VAL A 63 -27.23 60.01 5.46
CA VAL A 63 -28.26 59.09 5.95
C VAL A 63 -29.58 59.36 5.22
N LYS A 64 -30.01 58.42 4.39
CA LYS A 64 -31.28 58.44 3.66
C LYS A 64 -32.32 57.59 4.36
N ARG A 65 -33.52 58.14 4.56
CA ARG A 65 -34.65 57.44 5.20
C ARG A 65 -35.74 57.14 4.17
N VAL A 66 -36.18 55.88 4.11
CA VAL A 66 -37.17 55.39 3.16
C VAL A 66 -38.33 54.76 3.92
N GLN A 67 -39.53 55.32 3.77
CA GLN A 67 -40.74 54.76 4.36
C GLN A 67 -41.19 53.56 3.54
N ILE A 68 -41.31 52.38 4.16
CA ILE A 68 -41.82 51.17 3.52
C ILE A 68 -43.28 51.00 3.93
N THR A 69 -44.16 51.04 2.94
CA THR A 69 -45.60 50.80 3.10
C THR A 69 -46.00 49.62 2.25
N ASN A 70 -46.78 48.69 2.82
CA ASN A 70 -47.23 47.47 2.14
C ASN A 70 -46.09 46.61 1.56
N GLY A 71 -44.93 46.62 2.23
CA GLY A 71 -43.72 45.90 1.83
C GLY A 71 -42.97 46.53 0.65
N ILE A 72 -43.47 47.59 0.02
CA ILE A 72 -42.88 48.12 -1.21
C ILE A 72 -41.64 48.94 -0.88
N LEU A 73 -40.49 48.50 -1.38
CA LEU A 73 -39.23 49.24 -1.39
C LEU A 73 -39.01 49.84 -2.78
N TYR A 74 -38.69 51.13 -2.82
CA TYR A 74 -38.18 51.81 -4.00
C TYR A 74 -37.16 52.87 -3.58
N VAL A 75 -35.90 52.70 -3.98
CA VAL A 75 -34.84 53.66 -3.67
C VAL A 75 -33.82 53.72 -4.80
N GLN A 76 -33.31 54.91 -5.05
CA GLN A 76 -32.18 55.13 -5.95
C GLN A 76 -30.93 55.49 -5.14
N LEU A 77 -29.84 54.80 -5.42
CA LEU A 77 -28.54 54.92 -4.76
C LEU A 77 -27.43 54.99 -5.81
N ILE A 78 -26.33 55.67 -5.48
CA ILE A 78 -25.15 55.73 -6.35
C ILE A 78 -24.47 54.36 -6.29
N PRO A 79 -24.11 53.76 -7.43
CA PRO A 79 -23.35 52.52 -7.45
C PRO A 79 -22.06 52.58 -6.64
N THR A 80 -21.81 51.55 -5.84
CA THR A 80 -20.62 51.44 -5.00
C THR A 80 -19.63 50.39 -5.49
N THR A 81 -20.04 49.45 -6.36
CA THR A 81 -19.13 48.38 -6.84
C THR A 81 -18.13 48.87 -7.88
N ASP A 82 -18.46 49.94 -8.61
CA ASP A 82 -17.61 50.61 -9.60
C ASP A 82 -17.11 51.99 -9.12
N ALA A 83 -17.36 52.32 -7.85
CA ALA A 83 -16.85 53.53 -7.22
C ALA A 83 -15.31 53.55 -7.24
N ARG A 84 -14.73 54.74 -7.44
CA ARG A 84 -13.27 54.93 -7.50
C ARG A 84 -12.62 54.71 -6.14
N THR A 85 -13.33 54.97 -5.06
CA THR A 85 -12.93 54.59 -3.70
C THR A 85 -13.88 53.55 -3.13
N PRO A 86 -13.41 52.54 -2.38
CA PRO A 86 -14.26 51.51 -1.80
C PRO A 86 -15.40 52.11 -0.95
N ALA A 87 -16.63 51.67 -1.19
CA ALA A 87 -17.82 52.15 -0.49
C ALA A 87 -18.86 51.05 -0.36
N ILE A 88 -19.67 51.14 0.69
CA ILE A 88 -20.85 50.30 0.93
C ILE A 88 -21.93 51.13 1.60
N TYR A 89 -23.18 50.69 1.48
CA TYR A 89 -24.29 51.21 2.27
C TYR A 89 -24.52 50.30 3.48
N THR A 90 -24.83 50.89 4.63
CA THR A 90 -25.38 50.19 5.80
C THR A 90 -26.87 50.48 5.88
N VAL A 91 -27.68 49.43 5.98
CA VAL A 91 -29.13 49.51 5.99
C VAL A 91 -29.65 49.00 7.32
N GLN A 92 -30.58 49.75 7.92
CA GLN A 92 -31.28 49.37 9.14
C GLN A 92 -32.79 49.39 8.91
N TYR A 93 -33.47 48.32 9.30
CA TYR A 93 -34.93 48.22 9.25
C TYR A 93 -35.53 48.47 10.63
N ASN A 94 -36.37 49.50 10.73
CA ASN A 94 -37.08 49.86 11.95
C ASN A 94 -38.56 49.53 11.77
N GLY A 95 -38.97 48.36 12.25
CA GLY A 95 -40.38 47.94 12.30
C GLY A 95 -41.10 48.41 13.57
N ASN A 96 -42.41 48.19 13.64
CA ASN A 96 -43.26 48.63 14.75
C ASN A 96 -42.93 48.00 16.14
N SER A 97 -42.04 47.00 16.22
CA SER A 97 -41.70 46.26 17.44
C SER A 97 -40.33 46.56 18.04
N ASN A 98 -39.70 47.70 17.71
CA ASN A 98 -38.40 48.16 18.25
C ASN A 98 -37.20 47.19 18.03
N VAL A 99 -37.29 46.25 17.10
CA VAL A 99 -36.14 45.42 16.71
C VAL A 99 -35.47 46.02 15.48
N VAL A 100 -34.19 46.40 15.63
CA VAL A 100 -33.34 46.97 14.58
C VAL A 100 -32.43 45.87 14.04
N TYR A 101 -32.66 45.43 12.80
CA TYR A 101 -31.73 44.56 12.09
C TYR A 101 -30.94 45.38 11.06
N GLY A 102 -29.63 45.17 11.03
CA GLY A 102 -28.71 45.83 10.11
C GLY A 102 -28.18 44.89 9.05
N GLU A 103 -28.01 45.39 7.82
CA GLU A 103 -27.32 44.70 6.74
C GLU A 103 -26.45 45.66 5.93
N THR A 104 -25.53 45.12 5.13
CA THR A 104 -24.66 45.91 4.26
C THR A 104 -24.99 45.64 2.80
N TRP A 105 -25.02 46.69 1.99
CA TRP A 105 -25.28 46.61 0.56
C TRP A 105 -24.09 47.12 -0.25
N ALA A 106 -23.78 46.41 -1.34
CA ALA A 106 -22.94 46.87 -2.43
C ALA A 106 -23.82 47.01 -3.67
N VAL A 107 -23.92 48.23 -4.21
CA VAL A 107 -24.86 48.53 -5.29
C VAL A 107 -24.11 48.53 -6.62
N PRO A 108 -24.41 47.62 -7.56
CA PRO A 108 -23.83 47.67 -8.89
C PRO A 108 -24.50 48.71 -9.79
N PRO A 109 -23.80 49.25 -10.80
CA PRO A 109 -24.42 50.07 -11.83
C PRO A 109 -25.41 49.21 -12.63
N SER A 110 -26.64 49.67 -12.74
CA SER A 110 -27.71 48.93 -13.42
C SER A 110 -28.69 49.86 -14.12
N LEU A 111 -29.08 49.49 -15.34
CA LEU A 111 -30.14 50.13 -16.11
C LEU A 111 -31.52 49.50 -15.85
N ILE A 112 -31.56 48.39 -15.11
CA ILE A 112 -32.78 47.71 -14.66
C ILE A 112 -32.90 47.77 -13.13
N ALA A 113 -34.12 47.69 -12.61
CA ALA A 113 -34.34 47.68 -11.17
C ALA A 113 -33.73 46.40 -10.54
N LEU A 114 -32.89 46.59 -9.53
CA LEU A 114 -32.26 45.54 -8.73
C LEU A 114 -33.17 45.12 -7.58
N ARG A 115 -33.13 43.85 -7.19
CA ARG A 115 -33.78 43.35 -5.96
C ARG A 115 -32.84 43.52 -4.77
N VAL A 116 -33.36 43.41 -3.55
CA VAL A 116 -32.52 43.47 -2.33
C VAL A 116 -31.48 42.34 -2.32
N ALA A 117 -31.82 41.16 -2.86
CA ALA A 117 -30.89 40.04 -2.98
C ALA A 117 -29.68 40.34 -3.89
N ASP A 118 -29.82 41.24 -4.87
CA ASP A 118 -28.75 41.57 -5.82
C ASP A 118 -27.73 42.55 -5.24
N VAL A 119 -28.10 43.25 -4.16
CA VAL A 119 -27.24 44.27 -3.52
C VAL A 119 -26.76 43.85 -2.13
N ARG A 120 -27.43 42.88 -1.48
CA ARG A 120 -27.12 42.46 -0.12
C ARG A 120 -25.82 41.66 -0.04
N LEU A 121 -24.93 42.11 0.83
CA LEU A 121 -23.72 41.39 1.20
C LEU A 121 -24.01 40.37 2.30
N ALA A 122 -23.32 39.23 2.25
CA ALA A 122 -23.35 38.27 3.34
C ALA A 122 -22.65 38.89 4.58
N PRO A 123 -23.10 38.58 5.80
CA PRO A 123 -22.39 39.01 7.01
C PRO A 123 -20.92 38.57 6.93
N GLY A 124 -19.99 39.53 6.90
CA GLY A 124 -18.55 39.27 6.79
C GLY A 124 -17.91 39.38 5.40
N SER A 125 -18.65 39.75 4.34
CA SER A 125 -18.05 40.04 3.02
C SER A 125 -17.80 41.55 2.82
N VAL A 126 -16.59 41.91 2.38
CA VAL A 126 -16.23 43.25 1.89
C VAL A 126 -16.19 43.27 0.36
N THR A 127 -16.69 44.33 -0.27
CA THR A 127 -16.55 44.57 -1.72
C THR A 127 -15.80 45.88 -1.99
N GLY A 128 -14.68 45.75 -2.66
CA GLY A 128 -14.08 46.71 -3.57
C GLY A 128 -13.50 45.89 -4.73
N SER A 129 -13.28 46.48 -5.90
CA SER A 129 -12.65 45.83 -7.06
C SER A 129 -11.59 44.84 -6.61
N ALA A 130 -11.75 43.56 -6.96
CA ALA A 130 -10.67 42.61 -6.73
C ALA A 130 -9.40 43.20 -7.37
N PRO A 131 -8.30 43.39 -6.62
CA PRO A 131 -7.00 43.40 -7.26
C PRO A 131 -6.95 42.14 -8.12
N PRO A 132 -6.35 42.17 -9.33
CA PRO A 132 -6.31 41.02 -10.24
C PRO A 132 -5.99 39.83 -9.39
N SER A 133 -6.92 38.85 -9.29
CA SER A 133 -6.95 37.82 -8.24
C SER A 133 -5.52 37.45 -7.94
N SER A 134 -4.99 38.10 -6.90
CA SER A 134 -3.62 37.87 -6.55
C SER A 134 -3.80 36.53 -5.92
N SER A 135 -3.44 35.47 -6.64
CA SER A 135 -3.01 34.27 -5.95
C SER A 135 -1.91 34.81 -5.04
N ILE A 136 -2.28 35.14 -3.79
CA ILE A 136 -1.33 35.50 -2.77
C ILE A 136 -0.62 34.17 -2.59
N SER A 137 0.44 33.97 -3.38
CA SER A 137 1.31 32.82 -3.28
C SER A 137 2.05 33.03 -1.98
N VAL A 138 1.42 32.58 -0.89
CA VAL A 138 2.04 32.53 0.42
C VAL A 138 3.28 31.66 0.26
N GLN A 139 4.45 32.25 0.38
CA GLN A 139 5.70 31.51 0.33
C GLN A 139 5.82 30.66 1.59
N ILE A 140 6.56 29.55 1.52
CA ILE A 140 6.79 28.69 2.69
C ILE A 140 7.38 29.49 3.86
N SER A 141 8.22 30.49 3.56
CA SER A 141 8.82 31.42 4.54
C SER A 141 7.80 32.29 5.27
N ASP A 142 6.64 32.57 4.66
CA ASP A 142 5.63 33.48 5.18
C ASP A 142 4.81 32.83 6.30
N VAL A 143 4.87 31.50 6.40
CA VAL A 143 4.18 30.73 7.44
C VAL A 143 5.18 30.30 8.51
N THR A 144 5.08 30.95 9.69
CA THR A 144 5.94 30.64 10.83
C THR A 144 5.90 29.15 11.17
N GLY A 145 7.07 28.50 11.17
CA GLY A 145 7.23 27.09 11.50
C GLY A 145 6.95 26.11 10.36
N LEU A 146 6.43 26.55 9.21
CA LEU A 146 6.15 25.65 8.08
C LEU A 146 7.42 25.04 7.50
N GLN A 147 8.48 25.83 7.31
CA GLN A 147 9.77 25.30 6.81
C GLN A 147 10.32 24.20 7.74
N ASN A 148 10.26 24.41 9.06
CA ASN A 148 10.70 23.41 10.03
C ASN A 148 9.81 22.16 9.97
N ALA A 149 8.49 22.34 9.84
CA ALA A 149 7.53 21.25 9.70
C ALA A 149 7.70 20.47 8.38
N LEU A 150 8.20 21.10 7.31
CA LEU A 150 8.52 20.44 6.05
C LEU A 150 9.87 19.70 6.12
N ASN A 151 10.87 20.26 6.81
CA ASN A 151 12.20 19.66 6.95
C ASN A 151 12.20 18.34 7.74
N VAL A 152 11.18 18.08 8.57
CA VAL A 152 11.04 16.83 9.33
C VAL A 152 10.22 15.77 8.58
N ARG A 153 9.67 16.08 7.40
CA ARG A 153 8.91 15.10 6.61
C ARG A 153 9.87 14.14 5.92
N PRO A 154 9.53 12.85 5.83
CA PRO A 154 10.26 11.92 4.97
C PRO A 154 10.28 12.44 3.53
N VAL A 155 11.45 12.41 2.90
CA VAL A 155 11.63 12.80 1.49
C VAL A 155 11.62 11.58 0.59
N ALA A 156 11.25 11.75 -0.68
CA ALA A 156 11.40 10.70 -1.67
C ALA A 156 12.88 10.45 -1.94
N GLY A 157 13.32 9.20 -1.84
CA GLY A 157 14.66 8.78 -2.22
C GLY A 157 14.77 8.51 -3.71
N THR A 158 15.97 8.17 -4.16
CA THR A 158 16.24 7.92 -5.59
C THR A 158 15.58 6.64 -6.12
N GLY A 159 15.16 5.74 -5.23
CA GLY A 159 14.44 4.51 -5.56
C GLY A 159 12.92 4.65 -5.50
N PHE A 160 12.39 5.87 -5.30
CA PHE A 160 10.94 6.11 -5.27
C PHE A 160 10.29 5.72 -6.60
N THR A 161 9.44 4.71 -6.59
CA THR A 161 8.79 4.16 -7.79
C THR A 161 7.33 3.84 -7.51
N VAL A 162 6.47 4.08 -8.51
CA VAL A 162 5.05 3.75 -8.43
C VAL A 162 4.83 2.24 -8.49
N SER A 163 3.72 1.77 -7.94
CA SER A 163 3.36 0.34 -7.92
C SER A 163 4.35 -0.57 -7.17
N ARG A 164 5.03 -0.01 -6.17
CA ARG A 164 5.88 -0.74 -5.22
C ARG A 164 5.46 -0.44 -3.78
N ALA A 165 5.77 -1.35 -2.86
CA ALA A 165 5.64 -1.08 -1.43
C ALA A 165 6.66 -0.01 -1.00
N ALA A 166 6.29 0.91 -0.12
CA ALA A 166 7.18 1.95 0.39
C ALA A 166 8.11 1.41 1.48
N VAL A 167 9.40 1.68 1.38
CA VAL A 167 10.43 1.31 2.36
C VAL A 167 11.30 2.51 2.71
N ILE A 168 11.83 2.57 3.93
CA ILE A 168 12.77 3.61 4.35
C ILE A 168 14.18 3.13 4.03
N ASN A 169 14.92 3.88 3.21
CA ASN A 169 16.29 3.52 2.84
C ASN A 169 17.32 3.90 3.92
N SER A 170 18.59 3.58 3.69
CA SER A 170 19.70 3.85 4.62
C SER A 170 19.87 5.33 4.97
N ASN A 171 19.34 6.24 4.14
CA ASN A 171 19.42 7.68 4.30
C ASN A 171 18.14 8.27 4.91
N GLY A 172 17.19 7.43 5.36
CA GLY A 172 15.92 7.86 5.96
C GLY A 172 14.88 8.36 4.96
N SER A 173 15.12 8.20 3.66
CA SER A 173 14.20 8.61 2.59
C SER A 173 13.27 7.45 2.21
N ILE A 174 12.10 7.75 1.63
CA ILE A 174 11.15 6.75 1.14
C ILE A 174 11.56 6.28 -0.26
N ASP A 175 11.83 4.99 -0.42
CA ASP A 175 12.04 4.31 -1.69
C ASP A 175 10.94 3.27 -1.96
N GLY A 176 10.86 2.77 -3.19
CA GLY A 176 10.09 1.58 -3.51
C GLY A 176 10.90 0.31 -3.21
N ALA A 177 10.27 -0.69 -2.60
CA ALA A 177 10.87 -1.98 -2.33
C ALA A 177 11.40 -2.63 -3.63
N THR A 178 12.63 -3.12 -3.59
CA THR A 178 13.32 -3.77 -4.72
C THR A 178 12.99 -5.26 -4.74
N GLY A 179 12.64 -5.80 -5.91
CA GLY A 179 12.28 -7.22 -6.09
C GLY A 179 11.25 -7.48 -7.19
N ASN A 180 10.77 -8.71 -7.28
CA ASN A 180 9.66 -9.09 -8.17
C ASN A 180 8.32 -8.59 -7.61
N LEU A 181 7.30 -8.49 -8.48
CA LEU A 181 5.96 -8.06 -8.05
C LEU A 181 5.24 -9.09 -7.17
N SER A 182 5.72 -10.34 -7.17
CA SER A 182 5.21 -11.44 -6.36
C SER A 182 5.96 -11.66 -5.04
N ASP A 183 6.94 -10.81 -4.72
CA ASP A 183 7.78 -10.97 -3.53
C ASP A 183 7.09 -10.41 -2.27
N CYS A 184 7.38 -11.02 -1.13
CA CYS A 184 6.98 -10.52 0.18
C CYS A 184 8.03 -9.56 0.74
N LEU A 185 7.56 -8.59 1.52
CA LEU A 185 8.39 -7.60 2.16
C LEU A 185 8.78 -8.04 3.58
N HIS A 186 10.05 -7.88 3.94
CA HIS A 186 10.56 -8.07 5.28
C HIS A 186 10.50 -6.76 6.10
N VAL A 187 10.56 -6.88 7.42
CA VAL A 187 10.50 -5.72 8.34
C VAL A 187 11.71 -4.78 8.15
N ASP A 188 12.83 -5.29 7.65
CA ASP A 188 14.02 -4.50 7.35
C ASP A 188 13.94 -3.76 5.99
N GLY A 189 12.82 -3.87 5.27
CA GLY A 189 12.61 -3.22 3.98
C GLY A 189 13.16 -3.98 2.77
N THR A 190 13.81 -5.13 2.97
CA THR A 190 14.17 -6.02 1.86
C THR A 190 12.95 -6.79 1.36
N SER A 191 13.00 -7.31 0.13
CA SER A 191 11.96 -8.23 -0.37
C SER A 191 12.57 -9.50 -0.94
N GLY A 192 11.77 -10.56 -0.96
CA GLY A 192 12.12 -11.85 -1.54
C GLY A 192 10.88 -12.75 -1.65
N ALA A 193 11.05 -13.97 -2.15
CA ALA A 193 9.92 -14.89 -2.33
C ALA A 193 9.11 -15.04 -1.02
N CYS A 194 7.78 -14.92 -1.15
CA CYS A 194 6.86 -15.11 -0.03
C CYS A 194 7.05 -16.48 0.62
N GLY A 195 7.35 -16.48 1.93
CA GLY A 195 7.51 -17.70 2.73
C GLY A 195 8.93 -18.03 3.18
N THR A 196 9.91 -17.14 2.98
CA THR A 196 11.31 -17.37 3.42
C THR A 196 11.71 -16.67 4.72
N GLY A 197 10.84 -15.82 5.28
CA GLY A 197 11.14 -14.95 6.43
C GLY A 197 10.75 -15.49 7.82
N GLY A 198 10.56 -16.79 7.97
CA GLY A 198 10.41 -17.45 9.27
C GLY A 198 11.17 -18.76 9.22
N SER A 199 12.07 -18.99 10.18
CA SER A 199 12.72 -20.28 10.35
C SER A 199 11.67 -21.41 10.27
N GLY A 200 11.70 -22.27 9.24
CA GLY A 200 11.00 -23.56 9.32
C GLY A 200 10.14 -24.07 8.16
N THR A 201 10.17 -23.53 6.94
CA THR A 201 9.81 -24.34 5.75
C THR A 201 10.48 -23.81 4.47
N SER A 202 11.76 -24.15 4.27
CA SER A 202 12.11 -24.77 2.99
C SER A 202 11.04 -25.83 2.76
N PRO A 203 10.34 -25.94 1.60
CA PRO A 203 9.35 -26.98 1.44
C PRO A 203 10.01 -28.27 1.91
N VAL A 204 9.48 -28.81 3.01
CA VAL A 204 10.00 -30.02 3.64
C VAL A 204 9.59 -31.10 2.65
N THR A 205 10.40 -31.28 1.63
CA THR A 205 10.05 -32.15 0.53
C THR A 205 10.60 -33.51 0.90
N PHE A 206 9.77 -34.27 1.61
CA PHE A 206 9.81 -35.71 1.53
C PHE A 206 9.24 -36.09 0.17
N VAL A 207 9.97 -36.89 -0.57
CA VAL A 207 9.49 -37.57 -1.76
C VAL A 207 9.26 -39.01 -1.33
N ASP A 208 8.02 -39.49 -1.44
CA ASP A 208 7.64 -40.83 -1.05
C ASP A 208 7.12 -41.58 -2.28
N GLY A 209 7.69 -42.76 -2.55
CA GLY A 209 7.22 -43.66 -3.61
C GLY A 209 7.35 -43.10 -5.04
N GLU A 210 8.35 -42.26 -5.31
CA GLU A 210 8.64 -41.82 -6.67
C GLU A 210 9.05 -43.00 -7.57
N VAL A 211 8.61 -43.01 -8.82
CA VAL A 211 9.14 -43.92 -9.85
C VAL A 211 10.26 -43.20 -10.61
N PRO A 212 11.52 -43.63 -10.50
CA PRO A 212 12.63 -42.99 -11.22
C PRO A 212 12.42 -43.04 -12.74
N SER A 213 12.77 -41.96 -13.44
CA SER A 213 12.67 -41.91 -14.90
C SER A 213 13.79 -42.72 -15.56
N GLY A 214 13.41 -43.65 -16.43
CA GLY A 214 14.31 -44.48 -17.23
C GLY A 214 13.57 -45.69 -17.82
N THR A 215 14.12 -46.32 -18.87
CA THR A 215 13.53 -47.54 -19.43
C THR A 215 13.92 -48.75 -18.59
N LEU A 216 12.95 -49.62 -18.32
CA LEU A 216 13.13 -50.91 -17.63
C LEU A 216 13.33 -52.01 -18.68
N ASP A 217 14.48 -52.04 -19.34
CA ASP A 217 14.78 -52.97 -20.44
C ASP A 217 15.83 -54.03 -20.09
N GLY A 218 16.32 -54.04 -18.84
CA GLY A 218 17.35 -54.95 -18.36
C GLY A 218 18.78 -54.57 -18.77
N SER A 219 18.96 -53.59 -19.67
CA SER A 219 20.26 -53.09 -20.14
C SER A 219 20.53 -51.67 -19.65
N ASN A 220 19.50 -50.83 -19.58
CA ASN A 220 19.59 -49.47 -19.09
C ASN A 220 19.92 -49.46 -17.59
N ALA A 221 21.08 -48.91 -17.25
CA ALA A 221 21.52 -48.74 -15.87
C ALA A 221 21.30 -47.31 -15.36
N ALA A 222 20.95 -46.36 -16.22
CA ALA A 222 20.84 -44.95 -15.87
C ALA A 222 19.38 -44.54 -15.67
N PHE A 223 19.09 -44.05 -14.47
CA PHE A 223 17.78 -43.53 -14.07
C PHE A 223 17.95 -42.15 -13.45
N THR A 224 16.88 -41.36 -13.45
CA THR A 224 16.90 -40.00 -12.90
C THR A 224 15.76 -39.80 -11.93
N LEU A 225 16.09 -39.25 -10.76
CA LEU A 225 15.12 -38.79 -9.77
C LEU A 225 14.67 -37.35 -10.09
N SER A 226 13.46 -36.99 -9.69
CA SER A 226 12.87 -35.67 -9.88
C SER A 226 13.65 -34.56 -9.14
N SER A 227 14.36 -34.92 -8.08
CA SER A 227 15.17 -34.02 -7.25
C SER A 227 16.39 -34.75 -6.68
N ALA A 228 17.42 -33.99 -6.33
CA ALA A 228 18.61 -34.57 -5.69
C ALA A 228 18.33 -34.90 -4.22
N PRO A 229 18.55 -36.15 -3.77
CA PRO A 229 18.49 -36.48 -2.34
C PRO A 229 19.52 -35.70 -1.53
N ASN A 230 19.08 -35.11 -0.43
CA ASN A 230 19.89 -34.35 0.51
C ASN A 230 19.36 -34.54 1.95
N PRO A 231 20.09 -35.28 2.81
CA PRO A 231 21.39 -35.89 2.53
C PRO A 231 21.30 -37.05 1.50
N PRO A 232 22.36 -37.38 0.75
CA PRO A 232 22.35 -38.50 -0.20
C PRO A 232 21.99 -39.85 0.44
N ALA A 233 22.38 -40.06 1.69
CA ALA A 233 22.06 -41.26 2.47
C ALA A 233 20.56 -41.41 2.78
N SER A 234 19.75 -40.35 2.59
CA SER A 234 18.30 -40.41 2.77
C SER A 234 17.57 -41.23 1.70
N LEU A 235 18.25 -41.57 0.60
CA LEU A 235 17.63 -42.30 -0.49
C LEU A 235 17.44 -43.78 -0.14
N GLU A 236 16.18 -44.18 -0.06
CA GLU A 236 15.75 -45.57 -0.09
C GLU A 236 15.19 -45.89 -1.49
N ILE A 237 15.82 -46.83 -2.20
CA ILE A 237 15.33 -47.31 -3.50
C ILE A 237 14.94 -48.78 -3.39
N PHE A 238 13.73 -49.10 -3.83
CA PHE A 238 13.13 -50.41 -3.77
C PHE A 238 12.95 -50.97 -5.18
N ARG A 239 13.35 -52.23 -5.39
CA ARG A 239 13.02 -53.02 -6.57
C ARG A 239 12.15 -54.20 -6.17
N ASN A 240 10.90 -54.24 -6.64
CA ASN A 240 9.91 -55.25 -6.26
C ASN A 240 9.75 -55.40 -4.73
N GLY A 241 9.85 -54.29 -4.00
CA GLY A 241 9.78 -54.24 -2.54
C GLY A 241 11.09 -54.57 -1.79
N LEU A 242 12.16 -54.95 -2.49
CA LEU A 242 13.48 -55.16 -1.90
C LEU A 242 14.26 -53.84 -1.85
N LEU A 243 14.66 -53.39 -0.66
CA LEU A 243 15.56 -52.25 -0.50
C LEU A 243 16.93 -52.60 -1.10
N LEU A 244 17.43 -51.74 -1.98
CA LEU A 244 18.75 -51.90 -2.58
C LEU A 244 19.80 -51.15 -1.77
N ARG A 245 21.04 -51.63 -1.83
CA ARG A 245 22.16 -51.11 -1.06
C ARG A 245 22.96 -50.09 -1.85
N PRO A 246 23.19 -48.86 -1.33
CA PRO A 246 24.08 -47.90 -1.94
C PRO A 246 25.51 -48.45 -2.01
N GLY A 247 26.20 -48.24 -3.15
CA GLY A 247 27.54 -48.75 -3.44
C GLY A 247 27.62 -50.24 -3.78
N GLY A 248 26.58 -51.03 -3.46
CA GLY A 248 26.48 -52.46 -3.83
C GLY A 248 25.59 -52.70 -5.04
N ASP A 249 24.42 -52.08 -5.06
CA ASP A 249 23.41 -52.24 -6.10
C ASP A 249 23.27 -50.99 -6.98
N TYR A 250 23.56 -49.81 -6.44
CA TYR A 250 23.48 -48.55 -7.17
C TYR A 250 24.50 -47.51 -6.66
N SER A 251 24.75 -46.49 -7.47
CA SER A 251 25.40 -45.25 -7.05
C SER A 251 24.50 -44.05 -7.33
N LEU A 252 24.64 -42.99 -6.54
CA LEU A 252 23.87 -41.75 -6.65
C LEU A 252 24.83 -40.57 -6.80
N SER A 253 24.59 -39.74 -7.80
CA SER A 253 25.28 -38.46 -7.99
C SER A 253 24.26 -37.38 -8.31
N SER A 254 24.09 -36.40 -7.40
CA SER A 254 22.96 -35.46 -7.46
C SER A 254 21.62 -36.23 -7.53
N ASN A 255 20.85 -36.09 -8.60
CA ASN A 255 19.62 -36.84 -8.87
C ASN A 255 19.81 -38.00 -9.87
N ALA A 256 21.03 -38.27 -10.33
CA ALA A 256 21.32 -39.37 -11.24
C ALA A 256 21.56 -40.66 -10.45
N LEU A 257 20.71 -41.65 -10.69
CA LEU A 257 20.76 -43.00 -10.12
C LEU A 257 21.37 -43.95 -11.15
N THR A 258 22.48 -44.60 -10.83
CA THR A 258 23.14 -45.56 -11.73
C THR A 258 23.20 -46.92 -11.06
N PHE A 259 22.47 -47.90 -11.62
CA PHE A 259 22.51 -49.28 -11.15
C PHE A 259 23.84 -49.94 -11.52
N LEU A 260 24.38 -50.73 -10.59
CA LEU A 260 25.59 -51.51 -10.80
C LEU A 260 25.27 -52.82 -11.51
N ALA A 261 26.30 -53.49 -12.04
CA ALA A 261 26.14 -54.73 -12.79
C ALA A 261 25.38 -55.80 -11.98
N GLY A 262 24.36 -56.41 -12.58
CA GLY A 262 23.47 -57.39 -11.92
C GLY A 262 22.29 -56.78 -11.14
N ALA A 263 22.30 -55.47 -10.89
CA ALA A 263 21.19 -54.76 -10.25
C ALA A 263 20.29 -54.01 -11.27
N ALA A 264 20.68 -53.97 -12.55
CA ALA A 264 19.89 -53.34 -13.62
C ALA A 264 18.42 -53.85 -13.60
N PRO A 265 17.44 -52.93 -13.48
CA PRO A 265 16.02 -53.28 -13.47
C PRO A 265 15.58 -53.94 -14.78
N GLN A 266 14.87 -55.06 -14.67
CA GLN A 266 14.37 -55.86 -15.78
C GLN A 266 12.99 -55.40 -16.25
N PRO A 267 12.57 -55.75 -17.48
CA PRO A 267 11.19 -55.55 -17.91
C PRO A 267 10.19 -56.17 -16.92
N GLY A 268 9.27 -55.35 -16.41
CA GLY A 268 8.25 -55.76 -15.45
C GLY A 268 8.63 -55.55 -13.98
N ASP A 269 9.86 -55.14 -13.66
CA ASP A 269 10.21 -54.71 -12.31
C ASP A 269 9.45 -53.44 -11.90
N ALA A 270 9.16 -53.30 -10.61
CA ALA A 270 8.66 -52.07 -10.01
C ALA A 270 9.81 -51.37 -9.27
N LEU A 271 10.06 -50.11 -9.60
CA LEU A 271 11.00 -49.24 -8.90
C LEU A 271 10.28 -48.15 -8.14
N LEU A 272 10.62 -48.00 -6.85
CA LEU A 272 10.09 -46.94 -5.99
C LEU A 272 11.24 -46.32 -5.18
N ALA A 273 11.31 -45.00 -5.17
CA ALA A 273 12.31 -44.22 -4.44
C ALA A 273 11.60 -43.35 -3.38
N SER A 274 12.17 -43.31 -2.18
CA SER A 274 11.78 -42.34 -1.16
C SER A 274 13.02 -41.63 -0.63
N TYR A 275 12.97 -40.30 -0.49
CA TYR A 275 14.12 -39.49 -0.08
C TYR A 275 13.74 -38.10 0.42
N ARG A 276 14.71 -37.39 0.97
CA ARG A 276 14.58 -35.99 1.42
C ARG A 276 15.33 -35.06 0.47
N VAL A 277 14.80 -33.85 0.21
CA VAL A 277 15.47 -32.84 -0.65
C VAL A 277 16.04 -31.66 0.15
N SER A 278 15.30 -31.21 1.17
CA SER A 278 15.75 -30.14 2.07
C SER A 278 14.88 -30.20 3.30
N VAL A 279 15.41 -30.77 4.39
CA VAL A 279 14.67 -30.91 5.63
C VAL A 279 15.54 -30.41 6.77
N VAL A 280 15.16 -29.27 7.34
CA VAL A 280 15.63 -28.83 8.66
C VAL A 280 14.38 -28.68 9.51
N LEU A 281 14.19 -29.64 10.42
CA LEU A 281 13.09 -29.64 11.39
C LEU A 281 13.72 -29.45 12.76
N SER A 282 13.42 -28.32 13.42
CA SER A 282 13.86 -28.09 14.78
C SER A 282 13.35 -29.21 15.69
N GLY A 283 14.22 -29.82 16.48
CA GLY A 283 13.87 -30.89 17.41
C GLY A 283 13.89 -32.31 16.83
N ILE A 284 14.12 -32.49 15.52
CA ILE A 284 14.05 -33.80 14.86
C ILE A 284 15.33 -34.07 14.07
N GLY A 285 16.06 -35.10 14.49
CA GLY A 285 17.14 -35.70 13.71
C GLY A 285 16.69 -36.96 12.96
N PHE A 286 17.50 -37.36 11.99
CA PHE A 286 17.30 -38.56 11.18
C PHE A 286 18.58 -39.37 11.16
N VAL A 287 18.44 -40.68 11.22
CA VAL A 287 19.51 -41.65 11.01
C VAL A 287 19.10 -42.53 9.83
N ASP A 288 19.93 -42.57 8.80
CA ASP A 288 19.63 -43.25 7.54
C ASP A 288 20.70 -44.30 7.22
N GLY A 289 20.26 -45.49 6.82
CA GLY A 289 21.16 -46.56 6.38
C GLY A 289 22.13 -47.02 7.46
N GLU A 290 21.78 -46.92 8.74
CA GLU A 290 22.63 -47.39 9.83
C GLU A 290 22.74 -48.91 9.82
N THR A 291 23.96 -49.44 9.93
CA THR A 291 24.18 -50.84 10.32
C THR A 291 24.33 -50.92 11.84
N PRO A 292 23.42 -51.60 12.57
CA PRO A 292 23.52 -51.67 14.02
C PRO A 292 24.73 -52.52 14.46
N SER A 293 25.29 -52.19 15.62
CA SER A 293 26.43 -52.91 16.19
C SER A 293 26.01 -54.27 16.73
N GLY A 294 26.78 -55.31 16.40
CA GLY A 294 26.59 -56.68 16.87
C GLY A 294 27.13 -57.68 15.85
N VAL A 295 27.58 -58.85 16.34
CA VAL A 295 28.09 -59.90 15.44
C VAL A 295 26.91 -60.66 14.83
N MET A 296 26.80 -60.64 13.50
CA MET A 296 25.81 -61.42 12.77
C MET A 296 26.34 -62.85 12.58
N ASN A 297 26.08 -63.73 13.55
CA ASN A 297 26.57 -65.12 13.55
C ASN A 297 25.46 -66.16 13.69
N GLY A 298 24.19 -65.74 13.58
CA GLY A 298 23.05 -66.63 13.79
C GLY A 298 22.83 -67.07 15.24
N VAL A 299 23.58 -66.54 16.20
CA VAL A 299 23.45 -66.81 17.65
C VAL A 299 23.13 -65.53 18.42
N ASN A 300 23.73 -64.40 18.04
CA ASN A 300 23.44 -63.13 18.69
C ASN A 300 22.04 -62.63 18.33
N THR A 301 21.22 -62.34 19.33
CA THR A 301 19.85 -61.83 19.16
C THR A 301 19.76 -60.32 19.34
N SER A 302 20.75 -59.70 20.00
CA SER A 302 20.69 -58.30 20.39
C SER A 302 21.72 -57.46 19.64
N PHE A 303 21.25 -56.36 19.05
CA PHE A 303 22.03 -55.43 18.26
C PHE A 303 21.77 -54.01 18.73
N THR A 304 22.79 -53.15 18.70
CA THR A 304 22.75 -51.82 19.31
C THR A 304 22.82 -50.74 18.24
N LEU A 305 21.83 -49.86 18.24
CA LEU A 305 21.78 -48.63 17.45
C LEU A 305 22.64 -47.54 18.09
N SER A 306 23.15 -46.66 17.24
CA SER A 306 23.99 -45.52 17.61
C SER A 306 23.22 -44.48 18.44
N GLN A 307 21.91 -44.36 18.22
CA GLN A 307 21.02 -43.44 18.93
C GLN A 307 19.72 -44.15 19.32
N ILE A 308 18.94 -43.53 20.22
CA ILE A 308 17.63 -44.04 20.64
C ILE A 308 16.58 -43.55 19.64
N PRO A 309 15.84 -44.45 18.94
CA PRO A 309 14.74 -44.03 18.09
C PRO A 309 13.66 -43.29 18.87
N ASN A 310 13.30 -42.09 18.39
CA ASN A 310 12.25 -41.25 18.97
C ASN A 310 11.38 -40.63 17.85
N PRO A 311 10.10 -41.03 17.73
CA PRO A 311 9.43 -42.07 18.52
C PRO A 311 10.00 -43.47 18.22
N ALA A 312 9.87 -44.42 19.16
CA ALA A 312 10.35 -45.79 18.96
C ALA A 312 9.77 -46.46 17.70
N ALA A 313 8.52 -46.12 17.37
CA ALA A 313 7.82 -46.60 16.17
C ALA A 313 8.39 -46.05 14.84
N SER A 314 9.31 -45.07 14.88
CA SER A 314 9.98 -44.57 13.68
C SER A 314 11.03 -45.54 13.12
N LEU A 315 11.43 -46.55 13.91
CA LEU A 315 12.43 -47.53 13.49
C LEU A 315 11.92 -48.43 12.36
N ALA A 316 12.61 -48.38 11.22
CA ALA A 316 12.53 -49.36 10.16
C ALA A 316 13.81 -50.22 10.20
N VAL A 317 13.65 -51.55 10.20
CA VAL A 317 14.75 -52.52 10.14
C VAL A 317 14.60 -53.34 8.87
N PHE A 318 15.67 -53.43 8.10
CA PHE A 318 15.76 -54.23 6.89
C PHE A 318 16.83 -55.29 7.05
N ARG A 319 16.51 -56.54 6.69
CA ARG A 319 17.48 -57.63 6.61
C ARG A 319 17.55 -58.11 5.17
N ASN A 320 18.74 -58.03 4.57
CA ASN A 320 18.97 -58.34 3.16
C ASN A 320 17.98 -57.63 2.22
N GLY A 321 17.66 -56.37 2.52
CA GLY A 321 16.71 -55.56 1.77
C GLY A 321 15.22 -55.78 2.12
N ILE A 322 14.87 -56.84 2.87
CA ILE A 322 13.48 -57.10 3.27
C ILE A 322 13.15 -56.34 4.54
N ARG A 323 12.07 -55.56 4.52
CA ARG A 323 11.57 -54.84 5.70
C ARG A 323 10.98 -55.82 6.71
N LEU A 324 11.50 -55.79 7.93
CA LEU A 324 11.04 -56.60 9.04
C LEU A 324 9.89 -55.91 9.79
N LYS A 325 8.99 -56.71 10.37
CA LYS A 325 7.81 -56.23 11.09
C LYS A 325 8.09 -56.15 12.61
N PRO A 326 7.96 -54.96 13.24
CA PRO A 326 8.06 -54.83 14.68
C PRO A 326 7.03 -55.71 15.41
N GLY A 327 7.43 -56.34 16.51
CA GLY A 327 6.62 -57.26 17.31
C GLY A 327 6.50 -58.68 16.76
N LEU A 328 6.82 -58.90 15.47
CA LEU A 328 6.85 -60.23 14.86
C LEU A 328 8.29 -60.72 14.63
N ASP A 329 9.09 -59.90 13.95
CA ASP A 329 10.47 -60.24 13.58
C ASP A 329 11.50 -59.74 14.60
N TYR A 330 11.19 -58.61 15.24
CA TYR A 330 12.05 -57.99 16.25
C TYR A 330 11.24 -57.15 17.23
N THR A 331 11.80 -56.92 18.40
CA THR A 331 11.37 -55.88 19.35
C THR A 331 12.48 -54.84 19.49
N SER A 332 12.12 -53.60 19.86
CA SER A 332 13.11 -52.57 20.19
C SER A 332 12.82 -51.96 21.56
N SER A 333 13.88 -51.68 22.31
CA SER A 333 13.82 -50.95 23.58
C SER A 333 15.08 -50.11 23.72
N ASN A 334 14.93 -48.84 24.06
CA ASN A 334 16.02 -47.86 24.01
C ASN A 334 16.68 -47.88 22.62
N ASN A 335 18.00 -48.04 22.57
CA ASN A 335 18.76 -48.21 21.34
C ASN A 335 19.07 -49.69 21.03
N THR A 336 18.39 -50.66 21.65
CA THR A 336 18.62 -52.09 21.39
C THR A 336 17.50 -52.69 20.54
N ILE A 337 17.89 -53.38 19.47
CA ILE A 337 17.04 -54.25 18.66
C ILE A 337 17.25 -55.69 19.15
N THR A 338 16.17 -56.40 19.43
CA THR A 338 16.20 -57.83 19.76
C THR A 338 15.42 -58.60 18.69
N PHE A 339 16.12 -59.40 17.89
CA PHE A 339 15.51 -60.25 16.88
C PHE A 339 14.87 -61.49 17.51
N VAL A 340 13.73 -61.90 16.95
CA VAL A 340 13.14 -63.22 17.21
C VAL A 340 13.98 -64.29 16.49
N THR A 341 14.02 -65.51 17.03
CA THR A 341 14.91 -66.59 16.56
C THR A 341 14.85 -66.86 15.05
N ALA A 342 13.66 -66.83 14.46
CA ALA A 342 13.47 -67.06 13.02
C ALA A 342 14.06 -65.93 12.14
N SER A 343 14.22 -64.73 12.69
CA SER A 343 14.63 -63.53 11.96
C SER A 343 16.06 -63.09 12.32
N MET A 344 16.78 -63.90 13.12
CA MET A 344 18.15 -63.62 13.55
C MET A 344 19.13 -63.47 12.37
N PRO A 345 19.90 -62.36 12.33
CA PRO A 345 20.94 -62.17 11.33
C PRO A 345 22.01 -63.26 11.37
N GLN A 346 22.25 -63.87 10.22
CA GLN A 346 23.26 -64.89 9.97
C GLN A 346 24.57 -64.26 9.46
N SER A 347 25.65 -65.04 9.47
CA SER A 347 26.91 -64.62 8.85
C SER A 347 26.71 -64.32 7.38
N GLY A 348 27.08 -63.11 6.95
CA GLY A 348 26.93 -62.63 5.58
C GLY A 348 25.63 -61.86 5.31
N ASP A 349 24.70 -61.82 6.26
CA ASP A 349 23.54 -60.95 6.14
C ASP A 349 23.93 -59.46 6.23
N VAL A 350 23.08 -58.62 5.67
CA VAL A 350 23.14 -57.16 5.79
C VAL A 350 21.92 -56.69 6.57
N VAL A 351 22.15 -55.92 7.63
CA VAL A 351 21.08 -55.26 8.40
C VAL A 351 21.24 -53.75 8.24
N LEU A 352 20.19 -53.09 7.76
CA LEU A 352 20.12 -51.64 7.65
C LEU A 352 18.93 -51.11 8.44
N CYS A 353 19.12 -49.96 9.09
CA CYS A 353 18.11 -49.30 9.91
C CYS A 353 17.97 -47.84 9.50
N ALA A 354 16.74 -47.34 9.52
CA ALA A 354 16.43 -45.93 9.38
C ALA A 354 15.44 -45.53 10.48
N TYR A 355 15.65 -44.36 11.11
CA TYR A 355 14.81 -43.90 12.21
C TYR A 355 14.97 -42.41 12.49
N ARG A 356 14.06 -41.88 13.31
CA ARG A 356 14.10 -40.48 13.78
C ARG A 356 14.66 -40.43 15.19
N VAL A 357 15.31 -39.33 15.54
CA VAL A 357 15.84 -39.06 16.87
C VAL A 357 15.37 -37.67 17.33
N ALA A 358 15.30 -37.45 18.63
CA ALA A 358 15.14 -36.10 19.16
C ALA A 358 16.49 -35.37 19.02
N GLN A 359 16.46 -34.16 18.46
CA GLN A 359 17.62 -33.26 18.36
C GLN A 359 17.46 -32.04 19.25
#